data_AF-A0A1H2BA94-F1
#
_entry.id   AF-A0A1H2BA94-F1
#
_cell.length_a   1.000
_cell.length_b   1.000
_cell.length_c   1.000
_cell.angle_alpha   90.00
_cell.angle_beta   90.00
_cell.angle_gamma   90.00
#
_symmetry.space_group_name_H-M   'P 1'
#
loop_
_entity.id
_entity.type
_entity.pdbx_description
1 polymer ?
#
loop_
_entity_poly.entity_id
_entity_poly.type
_entity_poly.pdbx_seq_one_letter_code
_entity_poly.pdbx_strand_id
1 'polypeptide(L)'
;MAGDVNIPGDELREAREMLTFVHDFIDIGRNTFDFDAAFGRDELRGAAQNFEKRWDDGRFQVKRQVVGIRDAIGNILDSFEKTDRDAVQNLDDGR
;
A
#
# COMPACT_ATOMS: atom_id res chain seq x y z
N MET A 1 -9.83 22.82 25.57
CA MET A 1 -8.47 22.83 25.01
C MET A 1 -8.51 21.93 23.79
N ALA A 2 -8.45 22.48 22.59
CA ALA A 2 -8.24 21.66 21.40
C ALA A 2 -6.84 21.08 21.54
N GLY A 3 -6.71 19.76 21.62
CA GLY A 3 -5.40 19.13 21.61
C GLY A 3 -4.71 19.50 20.30
N ASP A 4 -3.47 19.95 20.37
CA ASP A 4 -2.65 20.18 19.17
C ASP A 4 -2.73 18.95 18.28
N VAL A 5 -3.30 19.14 17.10
CA VAL A 5 -3.36 18.09 16.08
C VAL A 5 -1.98 18.05 15.45
N ASN A 6 -1.09 17.23 16.03
CA ASN A 6 0.22 16.97 15.45
C ASN A 6 0.06 15.97 14.29
N ILE A 7 0.44 16.37 13.09
CA ILE A 7 0.35 15.52 11.90
C ILE A 7 1.75 15.16 11.45
N PRO A 8 2.12 13.88 11.54
CA PRO A 8 3.45 13.40 11.20
C PRO A 8 3.58 13.27 9.68
N GLY A 9 3.70 14.40 8.98
CA GLY A 9 3.66 14.47 7.52
C GLY A 9 4.80 13.70 6.85
N ASP A 10 5.99 13.71 7.45
CA ASP A 10 7.14 12.97 6.94
C ASP A 10 6.97 11.46 7.15
N GLU A 11 6.45 11.03 8.29
CA GLU A 11 6.18 9.62 8.60
C GLU A 11 5.03 9.08 7.74
N LEU A 12 4.02 9.90 7.42
CA LEU A 12 2.97 9.56 6.46
C LEU A 12 3.55 9.37 5.06
N ARG A 13 4.49 10.23 4.65
CA ARG A 13 5.19 10.10 3.35
C ARG A 13 6.04 8.83 3.31
N GLU A 14 6.80 8.55 4.37
CA GLU A 14 7.60 7.33 4.49
C GLU A 14 6.73 6.06 4.47
N ALA A 15 5.60 6.06 5.18
CA ALA A 15 4.63 4.98 5.15
C ALA A 15 4.08 4.75 3.74
N ARG A 16 3.79 5.81 2.98
CA ARG A 16 3.34 5.72 1.58
C ARG A 16 4.40 5.11 0.67
N GLU A 17 5.66 5.45 0.88
CA GLU A 17 6.80 4.90 0.11
C GLU A 17 7.02 3.42 0.41
N MET A 18 7.02 3.02 1.69
CA MET A 18 7.12 1.62 2.09
C MET A 18 5.96 0.78 1.54
N LEU A 19 4.74 1.30 1.59
CA LEU A 19 3.57 0.64 1.02
C LEU A 19 3.69 0.50 -0.50
N THR A 20 4.22 1.50 -1.19
CA THR A 20 4.49 1.42 -2.63
C THR A 20 5.53 0.34 -2.93
N PHE A 21 6.59 0.25 -2.14
CA PHE A 21 7.57 -0.84 -2.25
C PHE A 21 6.92 -2.22 -2.10
N VAL A 22 6.10 -2.43 -1.06
CA VAL A 22 5.39 -3.72 -0.88
C VAL A 22 4.50 -4.03 -2.09
N HIS A 23 3.75 -3.05 -2.59
CA HIS A 23 2.90 -3.23 -3.77
C HIS A 23 3.69 -3.69 -5.01
N ASP A 24 4.83 -3.06 -5.26
CA ASP A 24 5.61 -3.28 -6.48
C ASP A 24 6.40 -4.60 -6.43
N PHE A 25 6.76 -5.06 -5.23
CA PHE A 25 7.67 -6.20 -5.05
C PHE A 25 7.01 -7.48 -4.55
N ILE A 26 5.74 -7.47 -4.16
CA ILE A 26 5.02 -8.67 -3.69
C ILE A 26 4.91 -9.80 -4.74
N ASP A 27 5.16 -9.50 -6.02
CA ASP A 27 5.02 -10.44 -7.13
C ASP A 27 6.34 -11.02 -7.68
N ILE A 28 7.51 -10.67 -7.14
CA ILE A 28 8.82 -11.09 -7.69
C ILE A 28 8.94 -12.62 -7.85
N GLY A 29 8.23 -13.41 -7.04
CA GLY A 29 8.27 -14.88 -7.09
C GLY A 29 7.48 -15.56 -8.22
N ARG A 30 6.62 -14.85 -8.96
CA ARG A 30 5.61 -15.50 -9.84
C ARG A 30 6.20 -16.33 -11.00
N ASN A 31 7.47 -16.10 -11.37
CA ASN A 31 8.13 -16.77 -12.50
C ASN A 31 9.21 -17.78 -12.11
N THR A 32 9.41 -18.09 -10.83
CA THR A 32 10.59 -18.87 -10.39
C THR A 32 10.31 -20.31 -9.96
N PHE A 33 9.05 -20.71 -9.75
CA PHE A 33 8.75 -22.05 -9.23
C PHE A 33 7.87 -22.86 -10.20
N ASP A 34 8.50 -23.79 -10.92
CA ASP A 34 7.80 -24.79 -11.74
C ASP A 34 7.40 -25.98 -10.85
N PHE A 35 6.18 -25.90 -10.30
CA PHE A 35 5.63 -26.97 -9.46
C PHE A 35 5.44 -28.29 -10.20
N ASP A 36 5.22 -28.24 -11.52
CA ASP A 36 5.05 -29.42 -12.35
C ASP A 36 6.38 -30.16 -12.55
N ALA A 37 7.49 -29.41 -12.71
CA ALA A 37 8.84 -29.97 -12.71
C ALA A 37 9.30 -30.44 -11.32
N ALA A 38 8.87 -29.77 -10.25
CA ALA A 38 9.38 -30.02 -8.90
C ALA A 38 8.74 -31.24 -8.18
N PHE A 39 7.45 -31.54 -8.39
CA PHE A 39 6.74 -32.43 -7.48
C PHE A 39 6.31 -33.80 -8.00
N GLY A 40 6.36 -34.08 -9.31
CA GLY A 40 6.36 -35.43 -9.92
C GLY A 40 5.30 -36.48 -9.51
N ARG A 41 4.39 -36.18 -8.58
CA ARG A 41 3.37 -37.07 -8.00
C ARG A 41 2.05 -36.33 -7.87
N ASP A 42 0.97 -36.98 -8.30
CA ASP A 42 -0.37 -36.39 -8.46
C ASP A 42 -0.95 -35.75 -7.18
N GLU A 43 -0.64 -36.29 -6.00
CA GLU A 43 -1.13 -35.75 -4.72
C GLU A 43 -0.50 -34.39 -4.36
N LEU A 44 0.79 -34.22 -4.67
CA LEU A 44 1.51 -32.97 -4.39
C LEU A 44 1.15 -31.87 -5.39
N ARG A 45 0.76 -32.25 -6.62
CA ARG A 45 0.31 -31.31 -7.66
C ARG A 45 -0.97 -30.59 -7.25
N GLY A 46 -1.94 -31.32 -6.71
CA GLY A 46 -3.20 -30.72 -6.23
C GLY A 46 -2.99 -29.77 -5.05
N ALA A 47 -2.14 -30.16 -4.09
CA ALA A 47 -1.80 -29.31 -2.95
C ALA A 47 -1.04 -28.04 -3.37
N ALA A 48 -0.07 -28.17 -4.28
CA ALA A 48 0.68 -27.05 -4.85
C ALA A 48 -0.22 -26.06 -5.62
N GLN A 49 -1.12 -26.56 -6.46
CA GLN A 49 -2.08 -25.71 -7.18
C GLN A 49 -3.03 -24.97 -6.24
N ASN A 50 -3.49 -25.63 -5.18
CA ASN A 50 -4.35 -24.99 -4.17
C ASN A 50 -3.59 -23.93 -3.36
N PHE A 51 -2.32 -24.18 -3.04
CA PHE A 51 -1.46 -23.18 -2.42
C PHE A 51 -1.27 -21.97 -3.33
N GLU A 52 -0.89 -22.18 -4.59
CA GLU A 52 -0.62 -21.09 -5.54
C GLU A 52 -1.86 -20.23 -5.77
N LYS A 53 -3.04 -20.83 -5.92
CA LYS A 53 -4.32 -20.08 -6.03
C LYS A 53 -4.57 -19.21 -4.81
N ARG A 54 -4.46 -19.77 -3.60
CA ARG A 54 -4.69 -19.01 -2.36
C ARG A 54 -3.64 -17.93 -2.15
N TRP A 55 -2.40 -18.19 -2.57
CA TRP A 55 -1.31 -17.23 -2.53
C TRP A 55 -1.55 -16.08 -3.51
N ASP A 56 -1.94 -16.38 -4.76
CA ASP A 56 -2.38 -15.38 -5.76
C ASP A 56 -3.52 -14.51 -5.24
N ASP A 57 -4.56 -15.11 -4.67
CA ASP A 57 -5.69 -14.37 -4.10
C ASP A 57 -5.25 -13.46 -2.94
N GLY A 58 -4.39 -13.95 -2.06
CA GLY A 58 -3.82 -13.17 -0.96
C GLY A 58 -2.99 -11.99 -1.45
N ARG A 59 -2.13 -12.20 -2.45
CA ARG A 59 -1.35 -11.12 -3.09
C ARG A 59 -2.24 -10.06 -3.69
N PHE A 60 -3.30 -10.46 -4.40
CA PHE A 60 -4.28 -9.52 -4.96
C PHE A 60 -4.94 -8.68 -3.87
N GLN A 61 -5.35 -9.30 -2.76
CA GLN A 61 -5.96 -8.58 -1.63
C GLN A 61 -4.98 -7.59 -0.98
N VAL A 62 -3.73 -8.01 -0.74
CA VAL A 62 -2.70 -7.14 -0.17
C VAL A 62 -2.46 -5.94 -1.07
N LYS A 63 -2.28 -6.14 -2.38
CA LYS A 63 -2.12 -5.01 -3.33
C LYS A 63 -3.29 -4.04 -3.26
N ARG A 64 -4.52 -4.55 -3.28
CA ARG A 64 -5.73 -3.71 -3.22
C ARG A 64 -5.80 -2.89 -1.92
N GLN A 65 -5.47 -3.49 -0.78
CA GLN A 65 -5.48 -2.80 0.51
C GLN A 65 -4.37 -1.75 0.59
N VAL A 66 -3.18 -2.10 0.10
CA VAL A 66 -2.03 -1.20 0.04
C VAL A 66 -2.35 0.06 -0.78
N VAL A 67 -2.99 -0.09 -1.94
CA VAL A 67 -3.47 1.05 -2.74
C VAL A 67 -4.46 1.91 -1.95
N GLY A 68 -5.45 1.28 -1.30
CA GLY A 68 -6.44 2.03 -0.50
C GLY A 68 -5.83 2.83 0.64
N ILE A 69 -4.84 2.27 1.34
CA ILE A 69 -4.14 2.96 2.43
C ILE A 69 -3.28 4.10 1.88
N ARG A 70 -2.54 3.85 0.79
CA ARG A 70 -1.73 4.88 0.13
C ARG A 70 -2.58 6.07 -0.35
N ASP A 71 -3.74 5.80 -0.93
CA ASP A 71 -4.66 6.85 -1.41
C ASP A 71 -5.24 7.65 -0.24
N ALA A 72 -5.59 6.98 0.86
CA ALA A 72 -6.02 7.67 2.09
C ALA A 72 -4.91 8.58 2.66
N ILE A 73 -3.66 8.11 2.69
CA ILE A 73 -2.51 8.93 3.10
C ILE A 73 -2.34 10.14 2.18
N GLY A 74 -2.44 9.95 0.86
CA GLY A 74 -2.38 11.03 -0.11
C GLY A 74 -3.46 12.09 0.14
N ASN A 75 -4.71 11.66 0.31
CA ASN A 75 -5.83 12.56 0.60
C ASN A 75 -5.64 13.35 1.90
N ILE A 76 -5.07 12.73 2.93
CA ILE A 76 -4.75 13.42 4.20
C ILE A 76 -3.73 14.53 3.93
N LEU A 77 -2.58 14.20 3.31
CA LEU A 77 -1.54 15.16 3.01
C LEU A 77 -2.05 16.32 2.14
N ASP A 78 -2.78 16.01 1.06
CA ASP A 78 -3.37 17.01 0.16
C ASP A 78 -4.35 17.94 0.88
N SER A 79 -5.14 17.39 1.81
CA SER A 79 -6.09 18.18 2.60
C SER A 79 -5.38 19.15 3.53
N PHE A 80 -4.29 18.72 4.17
CA PHE A 80 -3.50 19.58 5.05
C PHE A 80 -2.73 20.64 4.27
N GLU A 81 -2.07 20.29 3.17
CA GLU A 81 -1.40 21.27 2.31
C GLU A 81 -2.37 22.30 1.73
N LYS A 82 -3.62 21.90 1.47
CA LYS A 82 -4.66 22.83 1.05
C LYS A 82 -5.07 23.75 2.19
N THR A 83 -5.31 23.22 3.39
CA THR A 83 -5.66 24.02 4.58
C THR A 83 -4.56 25.03 4.91
N ASP A 84 -3.29 24.63 4.84
CA ASP A 84 -2.17 25.54 5.08
C ASP A 84 -2.12 26.66 4.04
N ARG A 85 -2.30 26.35 2.75
CA ARG A 85 -2.37 27.37 1.69
C ARG A 85 -3.53 28.33 1.88
N ASP A 86 -4.72 27.81 2.20
CA ASP A 86 -5.92 28.62 2.44
C ASP A 86 -5.69 29.53 3.68
N ALA A 87 -5.04 29.03 4.73
CA ALA A 87 -4.71 29.82 5.92
C ALA A 87 -3.71 30.95 5.63
N VAL A 88 -2.66 30.67 4.84
CA VAL A 88 -1.68 31.68 4.40
C VAL A 88 -2.36 32.77 3.56
N GLN A 89 -3.22 32.39 2.60
CA GLN A 89 -3.96 33.36 1.77
C GLN A 89 -4.86 34.26 2.61
N ASN A 90 -5.59 33.71 3.57
CA ASN A 90 -6.45 34.49 4.45
C ASN A 90 -5.66 35.44 5.40
N LEU A 91 -4.40 35.12 5.68
CA LEU A 91 -3.50 36.01 6.46
C LEU A 91 -2.92 37.14 5.59
N ASP A 92 -2.65 36.89 4.31
CA ASP A 92 -2.17 37.90 3.37
C ASP A 92 -3.27 38.87 2.91
N ASP A 93 -4.51 38.38 2.75
CA ASP A 93 -5.68 39.20 2.39
C ASP A 93 -6.24 40.04 3.56
N GLY A 94 -5.78 39.77 4.79
CA GLY A 94 -6.21 40.44 6.02
C GLY A 94 -5.43 41.72 6.36
N ARG A 95 -4.64 42.28 5.42
CA ARG A 95 -3.80 43.47 5.62
C ARG A 95 -4.27 44.68 4.83
#